data_AF-A0A8I3PIW0-F1
#
_entry.id   AF-A0A8I3PIW0-F1
#
_cell.length_a   1.000
_cell.length_b   1.000
_cell.length_c   1.000
_cell.angle_alpha   90.00
_cell.angle_beta   90.00
_cell.angle_gamma   90.00
#
_symmetry.space_group_name_H-M   'P 1'
#
loop_
_entity.id
_entity.type
_entity.pdbx_description
1 polymer ?
#
loop_
_entity_poly.entity_id
_entity_poly.type
_entity_poly.pdbx_seq_one_letter_code
_entity_poly.pdbx_strand_id
1 'polypeptide(L)'
;IKLVVIGHSIGCHFSLEILKLAPELPIIRSFLLFPTIERMSESPNGRIATPLLCWLRYALYVFAYLLLKPWPEKIKSFVIRIALQMMNLQSEFSVLNILEPFCLANAAYLGGQEMMKVVKRDNETIKTYLSKLTFYYGTTDAWCPKEYYEDIKKDFPEGDIRLCEKKIPHAFILHFPQEMADMVADWLKDDLSKI
;
A
#
# COMPACT_ATOMS: atom_id res chain seq x y z
N ILE A 1 -3.76 23.20 -14.80
CA ILE A 1 -3.07 21.91 -14.56
C ILE A 1 -4.12 20.93 -14.06
N LYS A 2 -4.10 19.66 -14.49
CA LYS A 2 -4.98 18.57 -13.99
C LYS A 2 -4.10 17.53 -13.33
N LEU A 3 -4.51 16.99 -12.18
CA LEU A 3 -3.71 16.03 -11.40
C LEU A 3 -4.43 14.67 -11.30
N VAL A 4 -3.67 13.59 -11.41
CA VAL A 4 -4.11 12.22 -11.14
C VAL A 4 -3.26 11.67 -10.00
N VAL A 5 -3.91 11.09 -8.99
CA VAL A 5 -3.23 10.53 -7.81
C VAL A 5 -3.42 9.02 -7.79
N ILE A 6 -2.33 8.26 -7.80
CA ILE A 6 -2.38 6.80 -7.74
C ILE A 6 -1.76 6.37 -6.41
N GLY A 7 -2.58 5.78 -5.54
CA GLY A 7 -2.16 5.23 -4.26
C GLY A 7 -2.15 3.71 -4.32
N HIS A 8 -1.13 3.09 -3.72
CA HIS A 8 -1.11 1.65 -3.43
C HIS A 8 -1.07 1.44 -1.92
N SER A 9 -1.83 0.46 -1.41
CA SER A 9 -1.79 0.09 0.01
C SER A 9 -2.06 1.31 0.91
N ILE A 10 -1.14 1.64 1.83
CA ILE A 10 -1.21 2.84 2.66
C ILE A 10 -1.22 4.15 1.87
N GLY A 11 -0.64 4.17 0.66
CA GLY A 11 -0.70 5.32 -0.24
C GLY A 11 -2.13 5.71 -0.63
N CYS A 12 -3.09 4.78 -0.53
CA CYS A 12 -4.51 5.06 -0.70
C CYS A 12 -5.05 5.95 0.43
N HIS A 13 -4.63 5.69 1.67
CA HIS A 13 -4.98 6.54 2.81
C HIS A 13 -4.42 7.95 2.64
N PHE A 14 -3.16 8.06 2.18
CA PHE A 14 -2.57 9.36 1.87
C PHE A 14 -3.29 10.08 0.72
N SER A 15 -3.76 9.34 -0.28
CA SER A 15 -4.54 9.93 -1.38
C SER A 15 -5.85 10.55 -0.89
N LEU A 16 -6.53 9.90 0.07
CA LEU A 16 -7.71 10.46 0.74
C LEU A 16 -7.36 11.68 1.60
N GLU A 17 -6.26 11.62 2.36
CA GLU A 17 -5.81 12.76 3.17
C GLU A 17 -5.41 13.97 2.30
N ILE A 18 -4.82 13.77 1.12
CA ILE A 18 -4.56 14.86 0.17
C ILE A 18 -5.87 15.53 -0.27
N LEU A 19 -6.89 14.75 -0.65
CA LEU A 19 -8.20 15.28 -1.05
C LEU A 19 -8.89 16.06 0.07
N LYS A 20 -8.67 15.64 1.32
CA LYS A 20 -9.23 16.27 2.52
C LYS A 20 -8.51 17.55 2.92
N LEU A 21 -7.17 17.53 2.91
CA LEU A 21 -6.33 18.60 3.43
C LEU A 21 -5.99 19.66 2.38
N ALA A 22 -6.02 19.31 1.10
CA ALA A 22 -5.71 20.19 -0.03
C ALA A 22 -6.79 20.14 -1.13
N PRO A 23 -8.05 20.51 -0.80
CA PRO A 23 -9.19 20.45 -1.72
C PRO A 23 -9.04 21.36 -2.95
N GLU A 24 -8.17 22.37 -2.88
CA GLU A 24 -7.84 23.30 -3.96
C GLU A 24 -7.02 22.65 -5.09
N LEU A 25 -6.39 21.50 -4.83
CA LEU A 25 -5.64 20.80 -5.86
C LEU A 25 -6.59 20.31 -6.97
N PRO A 26 -6.25 20.54 -8.25
CA PRO A 26 -7.10 20.16 -9.38
C PRO A 26 -7.01 18.66 -9.69
N ILE A 27 -7.28 17.82 -8.68
CA ILE A 27 -7.32 16.36 -8.79
C ILE A 27 -8.60 15.98 -9.54
N ILE A 28 -8.41 15.36 -10.71
CA ILE A 28 -9.48 14.91 -11.60
C ILE A 28 -9.85 13.45 -11.34
N ARG A 29 -8.90 12.64 -10.88
CA ARG A 29 -9.08 11.21 -10.59
C ARG A 29 -8.08 10.76 -9.54
N SER A 30 -8.51 9.86 -8.65
CA SER A 30 -7.63 9.13 -7.74
C SER A 30 -7.90 7.63 -7.81
N PHE A 31 -6.85 6.85 -8.07
CA PHE A 31 -6.90 5.40 -8.10
C PHE A 31 -6.36 4.85 -6.78
N LEU A 32 -7.20 4.13 -6.04
CA LEU A 32 -6.86 3.50 -4.77
C LEU A 32 -6.68 1.99 -5.00
N LEU A 33 -5.44 1.58 -5.22
CA LEU A 33 -5.05 0.19 -5.53
C LEU A 33 -4.77 -0.58 -4.24
N PHE A 34 -5.52 -1.65 -3.99
CA PHE A 34 -5.44 -2.49 -2.78
C PHE A 34 -5.53 -1.62 -1.51
N PRO A 35 -6.65 -0.91 -1.30
CA PRO A 35 -6.73 0.24 -0.41
C PRO A 35 -6.68 -0.13 1.06
N THR A 36 -5.55 0.16 1.71
CA THR A 36 -5.39 0.06 3.17
C THR A 36 -5.82 1.39 3.80
N ILE A 37 -7.14 1.61 3.89
CA ILE A 37 -7.76 2.86 4.33
C ILE A 37 -8.58 2.72 5.61
N GLU A 38 -8.69 1.50 6.14
CA GLU A 38 -9.46 1.16 7.33
C GLU A 38 -8.95 -0.14 7.95
N ARG A 39 -9.25 -0.35 9.24
CA ARG A 39 -9.10 -1.62 9.97
C ARG A 39 -7.78 -2.34 9.67
N MET A 40 -6.68 -1.60 9.56
CA MET A 40 -5.41 -2.14 9.06
C MET A 40 -4.86 -3.21 10.01
N SER A 41 -4.89 -2.95 11.31
CA SER A 41 -4.47 -3.89 12.36
C SER A 41 -5.40 -5.08 12.54
N GLU A 42 -6.65 -4.98 12.09
CA GLU A 42 -7.65 -6.06 12.17
C GLU A 42 -7.61 -7.01 10.96
N SER A 43 -6.94 -6.63 9.87
CA SER A 43 -6.73 -7.48 8.70
C SER A 43 -5.92 -8.73 9.05
N PRO A 44 -6.00 -9.82 8.25
CA PRO A 44 -5.22 -11.04 8.49
C PRO A 44 -3.72 -10.79 8.71
N ASN A 45 -3.08 -10.00 7.84
CA ASN A 45 -1.67 -9.62 8.00
C ASN A 45 -1.48 -8.60 9.13
N GLY A 46 -2.42 -7.68 9.32
CA GLY A 46 -2.41 -6.70 10.40
C GLY A 46 -2.34 -7.33 11.78
N ARG A 47 -3.11 -8.40 12.03
CA ARG A 47 -3.12 -9.13 13.31
C ARG A 47 -1.78 -9.78 13.63
N ILE A 48 -1.04 -10.18 12.60
CA ILE A 48 0.29 -10.80 12.75
C ILE A 48 1.36 -9.71 12.92
N ALA A 49 1.28 -8.63 12.14
CA ALA A 49 2.28 -7.56 12.15
C ALA A 49 2.16 -6.62 13.36
N THR A 50 0.95 -6.33 13.84
CA THR A 50 0.71 -5.34 14.92
C THR A 50 1.50 -5.67 16.20
N PRO A 51 1.51 -6.91 16.74
CA PRO A 51 2.31 -7.24 17.91
C PRO A 51 3.81 -6.96 17.70
N LEU A 52 4.33 -7.29 16.51
CA LEU A 52 5.73 -7.11 16.17
C LEU A 52 6.11 -5.63 16.05
N LEU A 53 5.28 -4.85 15.34
CA LEU A 53 5.56 -3.45 15.01
C LEU A 53 5.20 -2.47 16.13
N CYS A 54 4.22 -2.79 16.97
CA CYS A 54 3.75 -1.90 18.03
C CYS A 54 4.31 -2.31 19.40
N TRP A 55 4.13 -3.57 19.80
CA TRP A 55 4.42 -4.01 21.19
C TRP A 55 5.87 -4.46 21.36
N LEU A 56 6.38 -5.24 20.40
CA LEU A 56 7.74 -5.80 20.45
C LEU A 56 8.76 -4.97 19.67
N ARG A 57 8.42 -3.73 19.30
CA ARG A 57 9.25 -2.88 18.41
C ARG A 57 10.67 -2.68 18.92
N TYR A 58 10.86 -2.45 20.23
CA TYR A 58 12.20 -2.24 20.79
C TYR A 58 13.03 -3.52 20.78
N ALA A 59 12.40 -4.68 21.01
CA ALA A 59 13.06 -5.97 20.87
C ALA A 59 13.49 -6.16 19.40
N LEU A 60 12.60 -5.92 18.44
CA LEU A 60 12.91 -5.94 17.02
C LEU A 60 14.09 -5.04 16.68
N TYR A 61 14.15 -3.81 17.20
CA TYR A 61 15.24 -2.86 16.93
C TYR A 61 16.58 -3.37 17.49
N VAL A 62 16.58 -3.85 18.73
CA VAL A 62 17.79 -4.39 19.37
C VAL A 62 18.29 -5.61 18.60
N PHE A 63 17.41 -6.55 18.25
CA PHE A 63 17.78 -7.73 17.46
C PHE A 63 18.29 -7.35 16.07
N ALA A 64 17.60 -6.47 15.34
CA ALA A 64 18.04 -6.00 14.03
C ALA A 64 19.41 -5.32 14.10
N TYR A 65 19.66 -4.49 15.12
CA TYR A 65 20.95 -3.85 15.33
C TYR A 65 22.05 -4.86 15.63
N LEU A 66 21.84 -5.75 16.60
CA LEU A 66 22.85 -6.74 16.99
C LEU A 66 23.18 -7.72 15.87
N LEU A 67 22.19 -8.10 15.05
CA LEU A 67 22.37 -9.03 13.95
C LEU A 67 23.02 -8.37 12.72
N LEU A 68 22.52 -7.20 12.31
CA LEU A 68 22.89 -6.61 11.01
C LEU A 68 24.03 -5.59 11.09
N LYS A 69 24.22 -4.92 12.24
CA LYS A 69 25.30 -3.92 12.38
C LYS A 69 26.71 -4.51 12.23
N PRO A 70 27.02 -5.71 12.76
CA PRO A 70 28.35 -6.30 12.62
C PRO A 70 28.64 -6.84 11.21
N TRP A 71 27.63 -7.00 10.36
CA TRP A 71 27.80 -7.61 9.04
C TRP A 71 28.51 -6.65 8.06
N PRO A 72 29.62 -7.08 7.42
CA PRO A 72 30.24 -6.30 6.35
C PRO A 72 29.28 -6.05 5.19
N GLU A 73 29.37 -4.87 4.58
CA GLU A 73 28.51 -4.46 3.45
C GLU A 73 28.54 -5.42 2.27
N LYS A 74 29.68 -6.08 2.03
CA LYS A 74 29.81 -7.11 0.99
C LYS A 74 28.91 -8.32 1.24
N ILE A 75 28.74 -8.72 2.51
CA ILE A 75 27.88 -9.85 2.89
C ILE A 75 26.42 -9.44 2.78
N LYS A 76 26.04 -8.26 3.29
CA LYS A 76 24.68 -7.72 3.12
C LYS A 76 24.29 -7.66 1.65
N SER A 77 25.16 -7.10 0.81
CA SER A 77 24.95 -7.02 -0.64
C SER A 77 24.81 -8.39 -1.30
N PHE A 78 25.61 -9.37 -0.88
CA PHE A 78 25.53 -10.74 -1.39
C PHE A 78 24.22 -11.42 -1.03
N VAL A 79 23.79 -11.32 0.24
CA VAL A 79 22.52 -11.89 0.72
C VAL A 79 21.32 -11.25 0.03
N ILE A 80 21.33 -9.92 -0.14
CA ILE A 80 20.28 -9.21 -0.88
C ILE A 80 20.20 -9.72 -2.33
N ARG A 81 21.34 -9.90 -3.00
CA ARG A 81 21.37 -10.43 -4.37
C ARG A 81 20.78 -11.83 -4.45
N ILE A 82 21.15 -12.73 -3.53
CA ILE A 82 20.57 -14.08 -3.45
C ILE A 82 19.06 -13.99 -3.22
N ALA A 83 18.62 -13.17 -2.27
CA ALA A 83 17.19 -13.02 -1.95
C ALA A 83 16.40 -12.50 -3.17
N LEU A 84 16.89 -11.47 -3.86
CA LEU A 84 16.27 -10.95 -5.08
C LEU A 84 16.21 -12.01 -6.20
N GLN A 85 17.28 -12.78 -6.38
CA GLN A 85 17.31 -13.87 -7.35
C GLN A 85 16.30 -14.98 -7.00
N MET A 86 16.21 -15.37 -5.73
CA MET A 86 15.22 -16.35 -5.26
C MET A 86 13.79 -15.87 -5.45
N MET A 87 13.57 -14.56 -5.32
CA MET A 87 12.28 -13.92 -5.59
C MET A 87 12.05 -13.66 -7.08
N ASN A 88 12.98 -14.00 -7.97
CA ASN A 88 12.91 -13.72 -9.40
C ASN A 88 12.66 -12.22 -9.73
N LEU A 89 13.24 -11.33 -8.92
CA LEU A 89 13.18 -9.88 -9.10
C LEU A 89 14.41 -9.40 -9.86
N GLN A 90 14.19 -8.64 -10.93
CA GLN A 90 15.30 -7.97 -11.62
C GLN A 90 15.93 -6.92 -10.69
N SER A 91 17.26 -6.81 -10.73
CA SER A 91 18.07 -6.06 -9.76
C SER A 91 17.96 -4.53 -9.85
N GLU A 92 16.87 -4.00 -10.40
CA GLU A 92 16.63 -2.56 -10.54
C GLU A 92 16.26 -1.90 -9.20
N PHE A 93 15.80 -2.69 -8.22
CA PHE A 93 15.54 -2.19 -6.88
C PHE A 93 16.85 -2.03 -6.10
N SER A 94 17.22 -0.77 -5.80
CA SER A 94 18.30 -0.46 -4.85
C SER A 94 17.84 -0.73 -3.42
N VAL A 95 17.67 -2.00 -3.07
CA VAL A 95 17.26 -2.47 -1.73
C VAL A 95 18.43 -2.60 -0.75
N LEU A 96 19.59 -2.01 -1.06
CA LEU A 96 20.80 -2.12 -0.23
C LEU A 96 20.57 -1.64 1.21
N ASN A 97 19.72 -0.63 1.39
CA ASN A 97 19.41 -0.06 2.70
C ASN A 97 18.40 -0.90 3.51
N ILE A 98 17.79 -1.96 2.94
CA ILE A 98 16.83 -2.80 3.69
C ILE A 98 17.52 -3.50 4.87
N LEU A 99 18.81 -3.82 4.75
CA LEU A 99 19.57 -4.43 5.84
C LEU A 99 20.23 -3.41 6.78
N GLU A 100 19.96 -2.11 6.60
CA GLU A 100 20.42 -1.10 7.54
C GLU A 100 19.52 -1.05 8.78
N PRO A 101 20.07 -1.26 10.00
CA PRO A 101 19.27 -1.33 11.23
C PRO A 101 18.36 -0.11 11.45
N PHE A 102 18.85 1.09 11.13
CA PHE A 102 18.08 2.32 11.29
C PHE A 102 16.96 2.44 10.25
N CYS A 103 17.17 1.94 9.03
CA CYS A 103 16.11 1.87 8.03
C CYS A 103 15.01 0.91 8.46
N LEU A 104 15.37 -0.27 8.99
CA LEU A 104 14.40 -1.21 9.56
C LEU A 104 13.64 -0.64 10.75
N ALA A 105 14.33 0.05 11.67
CA ALA A 105 13.68 0.71 12.81
C ALA A 105 12.68 1.78 12.35
N ASN A 106 13.05 2.59 11.35
CA ASN A 106 12.15 3.60 10.79
C ASN A 106 10.95 2.98 10.07
N ALA A 107 11.16 1.93 9.28
CA ALA A 107 10.09 1.22 8.59
C ALA A 107 9.13 0.55 9.58
N ALA A 108 9.66 -0.10 10.63
CA ALA A 108 8.84 -0.71 11.66
C ALA A 108 8.10 0.34 12.51
N TYR A 109 8.73 1.47 12.81
CA TYR A 109 8.06 2.59 13.47
C TYR A 109 6.91 3.13 12.63
N LEU A 110 7.15 3.38 11.34
CA LEU A 110 6.15 3.85 10.39
C LEU A 110 4.97 2.87 10.31
N GLY A 111 5.25 1.58 10.06
CA GLY A 111 4.21 0.55 10.01
C GLY A 111 3.43 0.46 11.33
N GLY A 112 4.09 0.58 12.48
CA GLY A 112 3.42 0.65 13.78
C GLY A 112 2.50 1.86 13.92
N GLN A 113 2.89 3.03 13.40
CA GLN A 113 2.02 4.22 13.37
C GLN A 113 0.82 4.03 12.46
N GLU A 114 1.01 3.42 11.28
CA GLU A 114 -0.06 3.14 10.32
C GLU A 114 -1.11 2.20 10.93
N MET A 115 -0.69 1.13 11.61
CA MET A 115 -1.59 0.18 12.31
C MET A 115 -2.49 0.86 13.34
N MET A 116 -2.01 1.92 13.98
CA MET A 116 -2.74 2.65 15.02
C MET A 116 -3.60 3.79 14.46
N LYS A 117 -3.24 4.35 13.30
CA LYS A 117 -3.95 5.48 12.68
C LYS A 117 -5.04 5.02 11.71
N VAL A 118 -4.78 3.98 10.93
CA VAL A 118 -5.68 3.48 9.88
C VAL A 118 -6.68 2.51 10.49
N VAL A 119 -7.64 3.08 11.23
CA VAL A 119 -8.66 2.33 11.97
C VAL A 119 -10.03 2.51 11.33
N LYS A 120 -10.57 3.73 11.30
CA LYS A 120 -11.89 4.01 10.75
C LYS A 120 -11.78 4.55 9.32
N ARG A 121 -12.59 4.00 8.40
CA ARG A 121 -12.74 4.54 7.04
C ARG A 121 -13.31 5.96 7.07
N ASP A 122 -12.67 6.88 6.34
CA ASP A 122 -13.13 8.27 6.20
C ASP A 122 -14.27 8.36 5.18
N ASN A 123 -15.47 7.91 5.59
CA ASN A 123 -16.65 7.91 4.74
C ASN A 123 -17.07 9.31 4.28
N GLU A 124 -16.82 10.36 5.07
CA GLU A 124 -17.18 11.74 4.71
C GLU A 124 -16.35 12.26 3.53
N THR A 125 -15.04 12.01 3.57
CA THR A 125 -14.13 12.36 2.47
C THR A 125 -14.45 11.52 1.23
N ILE A 126 -14.67 10.22 1.39
CA ILE A 126 -15.04 9.32 0.28
C ILE A 126 -16.33 9.80 -0.37
N LYS A 127 -17.37 10.11 0.41
CA LYS A 127 -18.66 10.59 -0.11
C LYS A 127 -18.51 11.89 -0.89
N THR A 128 -17.75 12.85 -0.34
CA THR A 128 -17.52 14.17 -0.96
C THR A 128 -16.84 14.03 -2.33
N TYR A 129 -15.90 13.10 -2.47
CA TYR A 129 -15.09 12.95 -3.68
C TYR A 129 -15.40 11.70 -4.50
N LEU A 130 -16.50 10.99 -4.22
CA LEU A 130 -16.78 9.66 -4.74
C LEU A 130 -16.67 9.58 -6.27
N SER A 131 -17.14 10.61 -6.98
CA SER A 131 -17.08 10.71 -8.44
C SER A 131 -15.67 10.75 -9.02
N LYS A 132 -14.67 11.08 -8.19
CA LYS A 132 -13.23 11.12 -8.54
C LYS A 132 -12.45 9.90 -8.08
N LEU A 133 -13.06 8.97 -7.34
CA LEU A 133 -12.36 7.84 -6.74
C LEU A 133 -12.62 6.56 -7.52
N THR A 134 -11.58 5.77 -7.75
CA THR A 134 -11.67 4.40 -8.23
C THR A 134 -11.00 3.49 -7.21
N PHE A 135 -11.75 2.56 -6.63
CA PHE A 135 -11.23 1.58 -5.69
C PHE A 135 -10.99 0.26 -6.41
N TYR A 136 -9.80 -0.32 -6.24
CA TYR A 136 -9.46 -1.61 -6.83
C TYR A 136 -8.95 -2.57 -5.76
N TYR A 137 -9.78 -3.56 -5.39
CA TYR A 137 -9.48 -4.53 -4.34
C TYR A 137 -8.97 -5.85 -4.90
N GLY A 138 -8.12 -6.54 -4.13
CA GLY A 138 -7.67 -7.90 -4.44
C GLY A 138 -8.61 -8.98 -3.89
N THR A 139 -8.79 -10.08 -4.62
CA THR A 139 -9.58 -11.24 -4.12
C THR A 139 -8.87 -12.05 -3.06
N THR A 140 -7.54 -11.98 -3.00
CA THR A 140 -6.67 -12.78 -2.10
C THR A 140 -5.83 -11.88 -1.20
N ASP A 141 -6.30 -10.66 -0.96
CA ASP A 141 -5.56 -9.66 -0.20
C ASP A 141 -5.71 -9.88 1.30
N ALA A 142 -4.59 -10.03 2.01
CA ALA A 142 -4.54 -10.24 3.45
C ALA A 142 -4.36 -8.92 4.25
N TRP A 143 -4.23 -7.79 3.59
CA TRP A 143 -4.17 -6.43 4.18
C TRP A 143 -5.51 -5.69 4.07
N CYS A 144 -6.21 -5.83 2.93
CA CYS A 144 -7.59 -5.37 2.77
C CYS A 144 -8.45 -6.52 2.22
N PRO A 145 -8.96 -7.40 3.09
CA PRO A 145 -9.63 -8.62 2.68
C PRO A 145 -10.97 -8.32 1.98
N LYS A 146 -11.53 -9.34 1.30
CA LYS A 146 -12.69 -9.18 0.42
C LYS A 146 -13.90 -8.55 1.14
N GLU A 147 -14.05 -8.79 2.42
CA GLU A 147 -15.09 -8.17 3.25
C GLU A 147 -15.05 -6.64 3.18
N TYR A 148 -13.86 -6.02 3.06
CA TYR A 148 -13.73 -4.56 2.97
C TYR A 148 -14.24 -4.03 1.63
N TYR A 149 -14.07 -4.81 0.55
CA TYR A 149 -14.68 -4.53 -0.75
C TYR A 149 -16.21 -4.60 -0.67
N GLU A 150 -16.77 -5.63 -0.02
CA GLU A 150 -18.22 -5.76 0.13
C GLU A 150 -18.80 -4.61 0.98
N ASP A 151 -18.13 -4.25 2.07
CA ASP A 151 -18.54 -3.15 2.96
C ASP A 151 -18.54 -1.80 2.23
N ILE A 152 -17.52 -1.50 1.43
CA ILE A 152 -17.49 -0.22 0.68
C ILE A 152 -18.50 -0.22 -0.46
N LYS A 153 -18.70 -1.35 -1.14
CA LYS A 153 -19.69 -1.45 -2.21
C LYS A 153 -21.12 -1.30 -1.70
N LYS A 154 -21.39 -1.78 -0.48
CA LYS A 154 -22.67 -1.60 0.21
C LYS A 154 -22.92 -0.14 0.59
N ASP A 155 -21.90 0.54 1.13
CA ASP A 155 -22.03 1.92 1.60
C ASP A 155 -22.09 2.94 0.44
N PHE A 156 -21.42 2.65 -0.67
CA PHE A 156 -21.31 3.53 -1.84
C PHE A 156 -21.60 2.77 -3.15
N PRO A 157 -22.84 2.30 -3.36
CA PRO A 157 -23.18 1.44 -4.51
C PRO A 157 -22.91 2.10 -5.87
N GLU A 158 -23.05 3.43 -5.95
CA GLU A 158 -22.78 4.27 -7.11
C GLU A 158 -21.29 4.54 -7.38
N GLY A 159 -20.41 4.17 -6.44
CA GLY A 159 -18.97 4.34 -6.56
C GLY A 159 -18.32 3.40 -7.58
N ASP A 160 -17.23 3.87 -8.19
CA ASP A 160 -16.35 3.03 -9.02
C ASP A 160 -15.50 2.14 -8.11
N ILE A 161 -16.05 0.97 -7.79
CA ILE A 161 -15.48 0.01 -6.84
C ILE A 161 -15.38 -1.33 -7.55
N ARG A 162 -14.15 -1.79 -7.73
CA ARG A 162 -13.78 -2.93 -8.56
C ARG A 162 -13.07 -4.00 -7.73
N LEU A 163 -13.27 -5.26 -8.13
CA LEU A 163 -12.62 -6.42 -7.52
C LEU A 163 -11.75 -7.12 -8.58
N CYS A 164 -10.51 -7.45 -8.21
CA CYS A 164 -9.54 -8.06 -9.10
C CYS A 164 -9.86 -9.54 -9.38
N GLU A 165 -10.33 -9.86 -10.59
CA GLU A 165 -10.58 -11.25 -11.00
C GLU A 165 -9.29 -12.03 -11.32
N LYS A 166 -8.20 -11.32 -11.59
CA LYS A 166 -6.89 -11.85 -12.00
C LYS A 166 -6.06 -12.43 -10.85
N LYS A 167 -6.57 -12.40 -9.60
CA LYS A 167 -5.86 -12.85 -8.39
C LYS A 167 -4.48 -12.20 -8.20
N ILE A 168 -4.35 -10.93 -8.60
CA ILE A 168 -3.14 -10.16 -8.40
C ILE A 168 -2.94 -9.96 -6.88
N PRO A 169 -1.75 -10.26 -6.32
CA PRO A 169 -1.49 -10.14 -4.89
C PRO A 169 -1.37 -8.67 -4.46
N HIS A 170 -1.54 -8.39 -3.18
CA HIS A 170 -1.37 -7.05 -2.61
C HIS A 170 -0.02 -6.41 -2.98
N ALA A 171 1.07 -7.19 -2.94
CA ALA A 171 2.41 -6.76 -3.33
C ALA A 171 2.65 -6.89 -4.85
N PHE A 172 1.69 -6.47 -5.67
CA PHE A 172 1.74 -6.60 -7.13
C PHE A 172 2.98 -5.94 -7.76
N ILE A 173 3.54 -4.91 -7.12
CA ILE A 173 4.73 -4.18 -7.59
C ILE A 173 5.91 -5.13 -7.83
N LEU A 174 5.95 -6.27 -7.14
CA LEU A 174 7.02 -7.25 -7.27
C LEU A 174 6.94 -8.06 -8.58
N HIS A 175 5.75 -8.43 -9.05
CA HIS A 175 5.60 -9.39 -10.16
C HIS A 175 4.60 -9.00 -11.25
N PHE A 176 3.71 -8.05 -10.96
CA PHE A 176 2.66 -7.57 -11.84
C PHE A 176 2.64 -6.04 -12.01
N PRO A 177 3.78 -5.31 -12.00
CA PRO A 177 3.76 -3.85 -12.12
C PRO A 177 3.25 -3.40 -13.49
N GLN A 178 3.65 -4.07 -14.57
CA GLN A 178 3.22 -3.72 -15.93
C GLN A 178 1.72 -3.98 -16.12
N GLU A 179 1.22 -5.14 -15.70
CA GLU A 179 -0.20 -5.46 -15.80
C GLU A 179 -1.07 -4.45 -15.04
N MET A 180 -0.65 -4.04 -13.83
CA MET A 180 -1.36 -2.99 -13.10
C MET A 180 -1.29 -1.64 -13.83
N ALA A 181 -0.14 -1.28 -14.39
CA ALA A 181 0.04 -0.03 -15.11
C ALA A 181 -0.85 0.03 -16.35
N ASP A 182 -0.92 -1.05 -17.14
CA ASP A 182 -1.76 -1.15 -18.32
C ASP A 182 -3.24 -0.99 -17.96
N MET A 183 -3.71 -1.70 -16.91
CA MET A 183 -5.07 -1.58 -16.42
C MET A 183 -5.44 -0.16 -15.99
N VAL A 184 -4.57 0.49 -15.20
CA VAL A 184 -4.81 1.88 -14.75
C VAL A 184 -4.74 2.87 -15.91
N ALA A 185 -3.83 2.68 -16.86
CA ALA A 185 -3.71 3.52 -18.05
C ALA A 185 -4.98 3.44 -18.93
N ASP A 186 -5.53 2.24 -19.11
CA ASP A 186 -6.78 2.04 -19.85
C ASP A 186 -7.94 2.75 -19.16
N TRP A 187 -8.10 2.60 -17.84
CA TRP A 187 -9.16 3.29 -17.10
C TRP A 187 -9.03 4.80 -17.15
N LEU A 188 -7.80 5.31 -17.04
CA LEU A 188 -7.54 6.74 -17.13
C LEU A 188 -7.84 7.29 -18.53
N LYS A 189 -7.56 6.53 -19.59
CA LYS A 189 -7.85 6.94 -20.97
C LYS A 189 -9.35 7.16 -21.18
N ASP A 190 -10.18 6.27 -20.64
CA ASP A 190 -11.64 6.40 -20.70
C ASP A 190 -12.12 7.66 -19.97
N ASP A 191 -11.51 8.01 -18.84
CA ASP A 191 -11.82 9.26 -18.14
C ASP A 191 -11.38 10.50 -18.91
N LEU A 192 -10.16 10.49 -19.45
CA LEU A 192 -9.63 11.61 -20.22
C LEU A 192 -10.42 11.86 -21.50
N SER A 193 -11.04 10.83 -22.08
CA SER A 193 -11.92 10.98 -23.26
C SER A 193 -13.22 11.74 -22.98
N LYS A 194 -13.62 11.87 -21.70
CA LYS A 194 -14.87 12.49 -21.26
C LYS A 194 -14.70 13.94 -20.79
N ILE A 195 -13.47 14.47 -20.78
CA ILE A 195 -13.11 15.81 -20.27
C ILE A 195 -12.56 16.66 -21.41
#